data_AF-A0A4Y1ZF07-F1
#
_entry.id   AF-A0A4Y1ZF07-F1
#
_cell.length_a   1.000
_cell.length_b   1.000
_cell.length_c   1.000
_cell.angle_alpha   90.00
_cell.angle_beta   90.00
_cell.angle_gamma   90.00
#
_symmetry.space_group_name_H-M   'P 1'
#
loop_
_entity.id
_entity.type
_entity.pdbx_description
1 polymer ?
#
loop_
_entity_poly.entity_id
_entity_poly.type
_entity_poly.pdbx_seq_one_letter_code
_entity_poly.pdbx_strand_id
1 'polypeptide(L)'
;MMFIIITLLSLIVGVSISKALEGGIRMAVALTGMSAVISLLTSAFGPALRSFVEETGATLEITDLGWAPLAVITWGSMYTLYFAFCLFFA
;
A
#
# COMPACT_ATOMS: atom_id res chain seq x y z
N MET A 1 6.41 9.60 -3.01
CA MET A 1 5.68 9.66 -4.30
C MET A 1 4.20 9.97 -4.12
N MET A 2 3.44 9.17 -3.35
CA MET A 2 1.99 9.40 -3.16
C MET A 2 1.63 10.78 -2.58
N PHE A 3 2.46 11.30 -1.66
CA PHE A 3 2.41 12.68 -1.18
C PHE A 3 2.24 13.70 -2.31
N ILE A 4 3.11 13.60 -3.33
CA ILE A 4 3.16 14.54 -4.45
C ILE A 4 1.92 14.36 -5.33
N ILE A 5 1.54 13.11 -5.61
CA ILE A 5 0.38 12.78 -6.46
C ILE A 5 -0.90 13.37 -5.85
N ILE A 6 -1.17 13.11 -4.58
CA ILE A 6 -2.39 13.60 -3.90
C ILE A 6 -2.39 15.12 -3.78
N THR A 7 -1.23 15.73 -3.50
CA THR A 7 -1.11 17.19 -3.44
C THR A 7 -1.43 17.81 -4.80
N LEU A 8 -0.82 17.32 -5.88
CA LEU A 8 -1.04 17.84 -7.24
C LEU A 8 -2.48 17.62 -7.71
N LEU A 9 -3.04 16.43 -7.48
CA LEU A 9 -4.43 16.12 -7.84
C LEU A 9 -5.40 17.06 -7.11
N SER A 10 -5.18 17.29 -5.82
CA SER A 10 -6.01 18.21 -5.02
C SER A 10 -5.94 19.65 -5.56
N LEU A 11 -4.74 20.11 -5.96
CA LEU A 11 -4.57 21.41 -6.58
C LEU A 11 -5.30 21.52 -7.93
N ILE A 12 -5.23 20.49 -8.78
CA ILE A 12 -5.93 20.45 -10.08
C ILE A 12 -7.45 20.54 -9.89
N VAL A 13 -7.99 19.92 -8.84
CA VAL A 13 -9.42 19.96 -8.49
C VAL A 13 -9.83 21.31 -7.86
N GLY A 14 -8.89 22.24 -7.63
CA GLY A 14 -9.17 23.58 -7.12
C GLY A 14 -9.16 23.69 -5.59
N VAL A 15 -8.57 22.71 -4.88
CA VAL A 15 -8.38 22.78 -3.43
C VAL A 15 -7.27 23.79 -3.11
N SER A 16 -7.41 24.55 -2.01
CA SER A 16 -6.38 25.50 -1.57
C SER A 16 -5.06 24.80 -1.26
N ILE A 17 -3.94 25.46 -1.52
CA ILE A 17 -2.57 24.90 -1.37
C ILE A 17 -2.35 24.29 0.02
N SER A 18 -2.78 24.99 1.07
CA SER A 18 -2.66 24.51 2.45
C SER A 18 -3.38 23.18 2.67
N LYS A 19 -4.63 23.06 2.20
CA LYS A 19 -5.42 21.82 2.32
C LYS A 19 -4.88 20.70 1.43
N ALA A 20 -4.38 21.03 0.25
CA ALA A 20 -3.77 20.06 -0.66
C ALA A 20 -2.50 19.44 -0.05
N LEU A 21 -1.62 20.26 0.51
CA LEU A 21 -0.41 19.80 1.21
C LEU A 21 -0.76 18.96 2.44
N GLU A 22 -1.74 19.41 3.23
CA GLU A 22 -2.22 18.65 4.38
C GLU A 22 -2.74 17.26 3.98
N GLY A 23 -3.56 17.19 2.93
CA GLY A 23 -4.06 15.93 2.37
C GLY A 23 -2.94 15.01 1.90
N GLY A 24 -1.93 15.57 1.21
CA GLY A 24 -0.74 14.85 0.83
C GLY A 24 0.00 14.26 2.04
N ILE A 25 0.28 15.07 3.06
CA ILE A 25 1.02 14.65 4.26
C ILE A 25 0.26 13.52 4.98
N ARG A 26 -1.06 13.68 5.16
CA ARG A 26 -1.91 12.65 5.78
C ARG A 26 -1.80 11.31 5.04
N MET A 27 -1.82 11.32 3.71
CA MET A 27 -1.63 10.10 2.91
C MET A 27 -0.23 9.49 3.05
N ALA A 28 0.82 10.32 3.12
CA ALA A 28 2.17 9.85 3.34
C ALA A 28 2.34 9.15 4.70
N VAL A 29 1.77 9.75 5.75
CA VAL A 29 1.77 9.17 7.10
C VAL A 29 0.99 7.86 7.13
N ALA A 30 -0.18 7.81 6.50
CA ALA A 30 -1.01 6.60 6.44
C ALA A 30 -0.26 5.41 5.78
N LEU A 31 0.32 5.62 4.60
CA LEU A 31 1.08 4.58 3.90
C LEU A 31 2.32 4.12 4.68
N THR A 32 2.98 5.05 5.36
CA THR A 32 4.15 4.74 6.20
C THR A 32 3.74 3.88 7.40
N GLY A 33 2.67 4.26 8.10
CA GLY A 33 2.15 3.50 9.24
C GLY A 33 1.69 2.09 8.84
N MET A 34 0.95 1.96 7.74
CA MET A 34 0.52 0.65 7.23
C MET A 34 1.71 -0.24 6.88
N SER A 35 2.72 0.30 6.18
CA SER A 35 3.94 -0.44 5.84
C SER A 35 4.67 -0.95 7.08
N ALA A 36 4.74 -0.12 8.14
CA ALA A 36 5.38 -0.50 9.39
C ALA A 36 4.63 -1.66 10.08
N VAL A 37 3.30 -1.59 10.15
CA VAL A 37 2.47 -2.67 10.73
C VAL A 37 2.59 -3.96 9.92
N ILE A 38 2.53 -3.88 8.59
CA ILE A 38 2.71 -5.04 7.70
C ILE A 38 4.07 -5.69 7.92
N SER A 39 5.13 -4.88 7.98
CA SER A 39 6.49 -5.38 8.22
C SER A 39 6.59 -6.07 9.58
N LEU A 40 5.98 -5.49 10.61
CA LEU A 40 5.96 -6.07 11.95
C LEU A 40 5.28 -7.44 11.93
N LEU A 41 4.05 -7.52 11.40
CA LEU A 41 3.29 -8.77 11.35
C LEU A 41 4.00 -9.85 10.51
N THR A 42 4.57 -9.46 9.37
CA THR A 42 5.32 -10.37 8.49
C THR A 42 6.55 -10.92 9.20
N SER A 43 7.28 -10.08 9.94
CA SER A 43 8.46 -10.51 10.69
C SER A 43 8.10 -11.41 11.89
N ALA A 44 6.97 -11.15 12.54
CA ALA A 44 6.50 -11.91 13.70
C ALA A 44 5.99 -13.30 13.30
N PHE A 45 5.21 -13.40 12.22
CA PHE A 45 4.57 -14.65 11.82
C PHE A 45 5.32 -15.44 10.74
N GLY A 46 6.18 -14.81 9.95
CA GLY A 46 6.93 -15.46 8.87
C GLY A 46 7.70 -16.72 9.29
N PRO A 47 8.47 -16.71 10.39
CA PRO A 47 9.16 -17.90 10.88
C PRO A 47 8.19 -19.05 11.24
N ALA A 48 7.11 -18.74 11.95
CA ALA A 48 6.12 -19.74 12.37
C ALA A 48 5.41 -20.38 11.17
N LEU A 49 5.09 -19.59 10.15
CA LEU A 49 4.49 -20.09 8.90
C LEU A 49 5.44 -21.01 8.14
N ARG A 50 6.75 -20.73 8.10
CA ARG A 50 7.73 -21.61 7.47
C ARG A 50 7.85 -22.95 8.19
N SER A 51 7.95 -22.93 9.52
CA SER A 51 7.96 -24.18 10.31
C SER A 51 6.67 -24.97 10.13
N PHE A 52 5.52 -24.32 10.04
CA PHE A 52 4.25 -25.00 9.73
C PHE A 52 4.30 -25.76 8.39
N VAL A 53 4.87 -25.15 7.33
CA VAL A 53 5.01 -25.79 6.02
C VAL A 53 5.98 -26.99 6.09
N GLU A 54 7.10 -26.85 6.79
CA GLU A 54 8.08 -27.93 7.00
C GLU A 54 7.47 -29.13 7.76
N GLU A 55 6.76 -28.88 8.86
CA GLU A 55 6.15 -29.93 9.70
C GLU A 55 4.97 -30.62 9.02
N THR A 56 4.21 -29.91 8.17
CA THR A 56 3.06 -30.50 7.46
C THR A 56 3.45 -31.25 6.20
N GLY A 57 4.69 -31.13 5.72
CA GLY A 57 5.14 -31.67 4.44
C GLY A 57 4.45 -31.04 3.24
N ALA A 58 3.75 -29.92 3.42
CA ALA A 58 3.08 -29.20 2.35
C ALA A 58 4.10 -28.43 1.50
N THR A 59 3.88 -28.34 0.20
CA THR A 59 4.73 -27.57 -0.73
C THR A 59 4.07 -26.23 -1.04
N LEU A 60 4.22 -25.26 -0.14
CA LEU A 60 3.79 -23.88 -0.35
C LEU A 60 4.99 -23.00 -0.69
N GLU A 61 5.29 -22.85 -1.98
CA GLU A 61 6.38 -22.01 -2.48
C GLU A 61 5.98 -20.53 -2.62
N ILE A 62 4.67 -20.25 -2.74
CA ILE A 62 4.13 -18.91 -2.98
C ILE A 62 3.34 -18.43 -1.77
N THR A 63 3.77 -17.32 -1.18
CA THR A 63 3.05 -16.64 -0.11
C THR A 63 2.11 -15.60 -0.71
N ASP A 64 0.81 -15.73 -0.47
CA ASP A 64 -0.13 -14.64 -0.73
C ASP A 64 0.08 -13.54 0.32
N LEU A 65 0.46 -12.35 -0.15
CA LEU A 65 0.64 -11.19 0.71
C LEU A 65 -0.70 -10.69 1.27
N GLY A 66 -1.81 -11.09 0.65
CA GLY A 66 -3.15 -10.66 1.01
C GLY A 66 -3.45 -9.23 0.56
N TRP A 67 -4.70 -8.81 0.78
CA TRP A 67 -5.19 -7.54 0.26
C TRP A 67 -4.46 -6.31 0.80
N ALA A 68 -4.00 -6.33 2.06
CA ALA A 68 -3.45 -5.13 2.72
C ALA A 68 -2.06 -4.72 2.17
N PRO A 69 -1.05 -5.60 2.09
CA PRO A 69 0.21 -5.28 1.43
C PRO A 69 0.04 -4.97 -0.06
N LEU A 70 -0.84 -5.71 -0.76
CA LEU A 70 -1.15 -5.44 -2.16
C LEU A 70 -1.76 -4.04 -2.35
N ALA A 71 -2.64 -3.61 -1.45
CA ALA A 71 -3.20 -2.26 -1.48
C ALA A 71 -2.11 -1.20 -1.27
N VAL A 72 -1.20 -1.38 -0.30
CA VAL A 72 -0.09 -0.44 -0.07
C VAL A 72 0.83 -0.34 -1.30
N ILE A 73 1.12 -1.45 -1.96
CA ILE A 73 1.91 -1.47 -3.20
C ILE A 73 1.15 -0.74 -4.31
N THR A 74 -0.13 -1.06 -4.50
CA THR A 74 -0.98 -0.47 -5.54
C THR A 74 -1.09 1.03 -5.37
N TRP A 75 -1.49 1.49 -4.20
CA TRP A 75 -1.64 2.91 -3.83
C TRP A 75 -0.32 3.60 -3.46
N GLY A 76 0.81 2.91 -3.58
CA GLY A 76 2.15 3.49 -3.45
C GLY A 76 2.85 3.69 -4.80
N SER A 77 2.33 3.03 -5.85
CA SER A 77 2.94 2.92 -7.16
C SER A 77 2.85 4.22 -7.98
N MET A 78 3.82 4.41 -8.89
CA MET A 78 3.76 5.48 -9.90
C MET A 78 2.58 5.31 -10.86
N TYR A 79 2.10 4.07 -11.01
CA TYR A 79 0.98 3.71 -11.88
C TYR A 79 -0.39 3.86 -11.21
N THR A 80 -0.45 4.36 -9.96
CA THR A 80 -1.71 4.47 -9.20
C THR A 80 -2.81 5.19 -9.97
N LEU A 81 -2.49 6.31 -10.64
CA LEU A 81 -3.48 7.06 -11.40
C LEU A 81 -3.96 6.33 -12.66
N TYR A 82 -3.05 5.60 -13.33
CA TYR A 82 -3.40 4.76 -14.46
C TYR A 82 -4.32 3.62 -14.02
N PHE A 83 -3.97 2.95 -12.91
CA PHE A 83 -4.81 1.92 -12.30
C PHE A 83 -6.20 2.46 -11.92
N ALA A 84 -6.27 3.62 -11.27
CA ALA A 84 -7.55 4.26 -10.93
C ALA A 84 -8.37 4.61 -12.18
N PHE A 85 -7.73 5.14 -13.23
CA PHE A 85 -8.40 5.40 -14.51
C PHE A 85 -8.98 4.12 -15.11
N CYS A 86 -8.20 3.04 -15.20
CA CYS A 86 -8.71 1.75 -15.67
C CYS A 86 -9.88 1.25 -14.80
N LEU A 87 -9.84 1.41 -13.49
CA LEU A 87 -10.91 0.94 -12.59
C LEU A 87 -12.24 1.67 -12.79
N PHE A 88 -12.21 2.98 -13.07
CA PHE A 88 -13.42 3.79 -13.23
C PHE A 88 -13.97 3.80 -14.67
N PHE A 89 -13.15 3.45 -15.66
CA PHE A 89 -13.49 3.55 -17.08
C PHE A 89 -13.41 2.21 -17.85
N ALA A 90 -13.18 1.09 -17.17
CA ALA A 90 -13.37 -0.27 -17.71
C ALA A 90 -14.78 -0.78 -17.41
#